data_AF-F3YXK9-F1
#
_entry.id   AF-F3YXK9-F1
#
_cell.length_a   1.000
_cell.length_b   1.000
_cell.length_c   1.000
_cell.angle_alpha   90.00
_cell.angle_beta   90.00
_cell.angle_gamma   90.00
#
_symmetry.space_group_name_H-M   'P 1'
#
loop_
_entity.id
_entity.type
_entity.pdbx_description
1 polymer ?
#
loop_
_entity_poly.entity_id
_entity_poly.type
_entity_poly.pdbx_seq_one_letter_code
_entity_poly.pdbx_strand_id
1 'polypeptide(L)' 'MSLRLEDLPVELLRELVARVRQAVDYSPRDGVTCPLCRTGRRPGQDMGVIKTMAWHGSLRERYHACRVCGHRFKSVQSC' A
#
# COMPACT_ATOMS: atom_id res chain seq x y z
N MET A 1 5.12 15.29 21.21
CA MET A 1 4.04 14.52 21.85
C MET A 1 3.88 13.22 21.09
N SER A 2 4.06 12.08 21.75
CA SER A 2 3.76 10.77 21.16
C SER A 2 2.31 10.44 21.48
N LEU A 3 1.45 10.41 20.47
CA LEU A 3 0.07 9.91 20.60
C LEU A 3 0.14 8.39 20.80
N ARG A 4 -0.54 7.86 21.81
CA ARG A 4 -0.65 6.42 21.98
C ARG A 4 -1.83 5.91 21.17
N LEU A 5 -1.75 4.66 20.70
CA LEU A 5 -2.81 4.05 19.89
C LEU A 5 -4.14 3.99 20.65
N GLU A 6 -4.08 3.85 21.98
CA GLU A 6 -5.24 3.79 22.87
C GLU A 6 -6.00 5.13 22.96
N ASP A 7 -5.35 6.24 22.60
CA ASP A 7 -5.93 7.58 22.64
C ASP A 7 -6.67 7.95 21.34
N LEU A 8 -6.60 7.09 20.31
CA LEU A 8 -7.23 7.36 19.02
C LEU A 8 -8.73 7.01 19.03
N PRO A 9 -9.59 7.86 18.44
CA PRO A 9 -10.99 7.53 18.25
C PRO A 9 -11.17 6.21 17.50
N VAL A 10 -12.07 5.34 17.99
CA VAL A 10 -12.32 4.02 17.39
C VAL A 10 -12.69 4.11 15.90
N GLU A 11 -13.44 5.14 15.50
CA GLU A 11 -13.80 5.32 14.08
C GLU A 11 -12.59 5.64 13.21
N LEU A 12 -11.63 6.41 13.72
CA LEU A 12 -10.36 6.68 13.03
C LEU A 12 -9.53 5.40 12.90
N LEU A 13 -9.46 4.60 13.97
CA LEU A 13 -8.79 3.30 13.94
C LEU A 13 -9.43 2.35 12.91
N ARG A 14 -10.77 2.30 12.83
CA ARG A 14 -11.50 1.48 11.85
C ARG A 14 -11.19 1.91 10.42
N GLU A 15 -11.17 3.22 10.14
CA GLU A 15 -10.81 3.73 8.81
C GLU A 15 -9.37 3.35 8.43
N LEU A 16 -8.42 3.57 9.34
CA LEU A 16 -7.02 3.23 9.11
C LEU A 16 -6.83 1.74 8.86
N VAL A 17 -7.45 0.89 9.68
CA VAL A 17 -7.43 -0.57 9.49
C VAL A 17 -8.04 -0.95 8.14
N ALA A 18 -9.18 -0.38 7.74
CA ALA A 18 -9.80 -0.67 6.45
C ALA A 18 -8.88 -0.31 5.27
N ARG A 19 -8.18 0.83 5.37
CA ARG A 19 -7.22 1.31 4.35
C ARG A 19 -5.99 0.41 4.24
N VAL A 20 -5.43 -0.05 5.36
CA VAL A 20 -4.20 -0.89 5.33
C VAL A 20 -4.48 -2.39 5.24
N ARG A 21 -5.69 -2.85 5.56
CA ARG A 21 -6.05 -4.27 5.53
C ARG A 21 -5.76 -4.86 4.15
N GLN A 22 -4.95 -5.92 4.10
CA GLN A 22 -4.50 -6.60 2.87
C GLN A 22 -3.69 -5.73 1.90
N ALA A 23 -3.25 -4.53 2.32
CA ALA A 23 -2.26 -3.77 1.57
C ALA A 23 -0.87 -4.34 1.80
N VAL A 24 -0.01 -4.18 0.79
CA VAL A 24 1.44 -4.40 0.91
C VAL A 24 2.17 -3.06 0.98
N ASP A 25 3.40 -3.06 1.48
CA ASP A 25 4.20 -1.83 1.54
C ASP A 25 4.71 -1.41 0.17
N TYR A 26 4.70 -0.10 -0.08
CA TYR A 26 5.29 0.52 -1.26
C TYR A 26 6.55 1.29 -0.91
N SER A 27 7.66 0.93 -1.55
CA SER A 27 8.92 1.68 -1.51
C SER A 27 8.99 2.61 -2.73
N PRO A 28 9.27 3.92 -2.56
CA PRO A 28 9.58 4.80 -3.69
C PRO A 28 10.84 4.38 -4.46
N ARG A 29 11.77 3.69 -3.78
CA ARG A 29 13.03 3.21 -4.37
C ARG A 29 12.83 1.89 -5.11
N ASP A 30 12.09 0.97 -4.49
CA ASP A 30 12.05 -0.45 -4.92
C ASP A 30 10.69 -0.89 -5.47
N GLY A 31 9.68 -0.03 -5.42
CA GLY A 31 8.30 -0.32 -5.81
C GLY A 31 7.61 -1.28 -4.84
N VAL A 32 6.98 -2.32 -5.38
CA VAL A 32 6.16 -3.27 -4.61
C VAL A 32 6.30 -4.70 -5.16
N THR A 33 6.13 -5.70 -4.28
CA THR A 33 6.10 -7.12 -4.63
C THR A 33 4.65 -7.61 -4.73
N CYS A 34 4.32 -8.41 -5.74
CA CYS A 34 3.02 -9.07 -5.82
C CYS A 34 2.84 -10.06 -4.65
N PRO A 35 1.78 -9.95 -3.84
CA PRO A 35 1.60 -10.84 -2.68
C PRO A 35 1.30 -12.29 -3.07
N LEU A 36 0.81 -12.53 -4.29
CA LEU A 36 0.42 -13.87 -4.75
C LEU A 36 1.60 -14.66 -5.33
N CYS A 37 2.20 -14.18 -6.42
CA CYS A 37 3.28 -14.89 -7.11
C CYS A 37 4.69 -14.45 -6.66
N ARG A 38 4.78 -13.50 -5.73
CA ARG A 38 6.02 -12.98 -5.14
C ARG A 38 7.02 -12.40 -6.14
N THR A 39 6.59 -12.14 -7.37
CA THR A 39 7.38 -11.39 -8.35
C THR A 39 7.37 -9.90 -7.99
N GLY A 40 8.46 -9.19 -8.29
CA GLY A 40 8.64 -7.77 -7.95
C GLY A 40 9.75 -7.53 -6.92
N ARG A 41 10.39 -6.35 -7.04
CA ARG A 41 11.71 -5.90 -6.52
C ARG A 41 12.88 -5.94 -7.51
N ARG A 42 12.65 -6.24 -8.79
CA ARG A 42 13.69 -6.04 -9.81
C ARG A 42 13.46 -4.70 -10.51
N PRO A 43 14.50 -3.86 -10.68
CA PRO A 43 14.42 -2.68 -11.52
C PRO A 43 13.85 -3.06 -12.91
N GLY A 44 12.77 -2.40 -13.34
CA GLY A 44 12.09 -2.67 -14.61
C GLY A 44 11.05 -3.80 -14.60
N GLN A 45 10.86 -4.50 -13.48
CA GLN A 45 9.68 -5.36 -13.25
C GLN A 45 8.60 -4.59 -12.49
N ASP A 46 8.14 -3.50 -13.11
CA ASP A 46 7.12 -2.65 -12.51
C ASP A 46 5.81 -3.41 -12.39
N MET A 47 5.36 -3.58 -11.13
CA MET A 47 3.96 -3.86 -10.86
C MET A 47 3.17 -2.71 -11.46
N GLY A 48 2.33 -3.00 -12.46
CA GLY A 48 1.68 -1.95 -13.23
C GLY A 48 0.77 -1.15 -12.32
N VAL A 49 1.17 0.09 -12.01
CA VAL A 49 0.33 1.02 -11.25
C VAL A 49 -0.87 1.37 -12.10
N ILE A 50 -2.05 0.97 -11.64
CA ILE A 50 -3.33 1.24 -12.30
C ILE A 50 -3.88 2.59 -11.84
N LYS A 51 -3.78 2.85 -10.54
CA LYS A 51 -4.34 4.05 -9.90
C LYS A 51 -3.50 4.44 -8.71
N THR A 52 -3.21 5.73 -8.59
CA THR A 52 -2.62 6.32 -7.39
C THR A 52 -3.66 7.25 -6.78
N MET A 53 -4.00 7.03 -5.51
CA MET A 53 -4.91 7.91 -4.77
C MET A 53 -4.18 9.17 -4.31
N ALA A 54 -4.93 10.20 -3.92
CA ALA A 54 -4.35 11.35 -3.24
C ALA A 54 -3.73 10.93 -1.89
N TRP A 55 -2.81 11.74 -1.39
CA TRP A 55 -2.35 11.61 -0.01
C TRP A 55 -3.49 11.90 0.97
N HIS A 56 -3.54 11.13 2.04
CA HIS A 56 -4.41 11.36 3.18
C HIS A 56 -3.55 11.34 4.45
N GLY A 57 -3.21 12.53 4.94
CA GLY A 57 -2.15 12.67 5.94
C GLY A 57 -0.83 12.16 5.38
N SER A 58 -0.18 11.26 6.12
CA SER A 58 1.11 10.64 5.76
C SER A 58 0.99 9.38 4.91
N LEU A 59 -0.22 8.98 4.49
CA LEU A 59 -0.47 7.74 3.76
C LEU A 59 -1.04 7.99 2.37
N ARG A 60 -0.62 7.17 1.41
CA ARG A 60 -1.20 7.14 0.07
C ARG A 60 -1.37 5.71 -0.42
N GLU A 61 -2.55 5.43 -0.94
CA GLU A 61 -2.87 4.15 -1.54
C GLU A 61 -2.53 4.12 -3.03
N ARG A 62 -2.05 2.97 -3.50
CA ARG A 62 -1.84 2.68 -4.92
C ARG A 62 -2.43 1.31 -5.25
N TYR A 63 -3.01 1.20 -6.43
CA TYR A 63 -3.61 -0.03 -6.94
C TYR A 63 -2.76 -0.57 -8.08
N HIS A 64 -2.48 -1.86 -8.06
CA HIS A 64 -1.55 -2.53 -8.95
C HIS A 64 -2.21 -3.71 -9.66
N ALA A 65 -1.74 -4.00 -10.87
CA ALA A 65 -1.90 -5.28 -11.52
C ALA A 65 -0.52 -5.92 -11.69
N CYS A 66 -0.36 -7.14 -11.19
CA CYS A 66 0.82 -7.92 -11.46
C CYS A 66 0.90 -8.27 -12.94
N ARG A 67 1.97 -7.86 -13.63
CA ARG A 67 2.18 -8.16 -15.05
C ARG A 67 2.52 -9.64 -15.33
N VAL A 68 2.82 -10.42 -14.28
CA VAL A 68 3.16 -11.85 -14.40
C VAL A 68 1.94 -12.75 -14.22
N CYS A 69 1.18 -12.57 -13.13
CA CYS A 69 0.03 -13.44 -12.81
C CYS A 69 -1.33 -12.75 -12.92
N GLY A 70 -1.37 -11.47 -13.31
CA GLY A 70 -2.62 -10.69 -13.42
C GLY A 70 -3.27 -10.30 -12.10
N HIS A 71 -2.76 -10.77 -10.95
CA HIS A 71 -3.35 -10.49 -9.64
C HIS A 71 -3.39 -8.98 -9.35
N ARG A 72 -4.55 -8.50 -8.90
CA ARG A 72 -4.77 -7.11 -8.54
C ARG A 72 -4.68 -6.95 -7.03
N PHE A 73 -3.93 -5.96 -6.59
CA PHE A 73 -3.69 -5.73 -5.16
C PHE A 73 -3.44 -4.25 -4.90
N LYS A 74 -3.63 -3.83 -3.64
CA LYS A 74 -3.32 -2.47 -3.20
C LYS A 74 -2.00 -2.43 -2.43
N SER A 75 -1.33 -1.30 -2.49
CA SER A 75 -0.19 -0.99 -1.63
C SER A 75 -0.41 0.34 -0.91
N VAL A 76 0.26 0.51 0.21
CA VAL A 76 0.30 1.77 0.96
C VAL A 76 1.73 2.31 0.93
N GLN A 77 1.83 3.60 0.65
CA GLN A 77 3.06 4.37 0.79
C GLN A 77 2.90 5.29 2.00
N SER A 78 3.82 5.21 2.95
CA SER A 78 4.00 6.22 3.99
C SER A 78 5.13 7.18 3.60
N CYS A 79 5.04 8.44 4.05
CA CYS A 79 6.15 9.41 4.00
C CYS A 79 7.01 9.34 5.25
#